data_AF-A0A017HRA4-F1
#
_entry.id   AF-A0A017HRA4-F1
#
_cell.length_a   1.000
_cell.length_b   1.000
_cell.length_c   1.000
_cell.angle_alpha   90.00
_cell.angle_beta   90.00
_cell.angle_gamma   90.00
#
_symmetry.space_group_name_H-M   'P 1'
#
loop_
_entity.id
_entity.type
_entity.pdbx_description
1 polymer ?
#
loop_
_entity_poly.entity_id
_entity_poly.type
_entity_poly.pdbx_seq_one_letter_code
_entity_poly.pdbx_strand_id
1 'polypeptide(L)'
;MLYIVDTSSGRDTDPESDDFGKEGPGDGSVWTLDPATDRLTCLFQSENPQAGNKFDNIIVSPRGGVLLCEDGGGVEDTFGTGERLMGPTPAGETYLFAKSNVQLSATDIRQAGKSAEFVKDGDYRDTEWVGATFDPSGRWLFVNLQTLGITFAITGPWERGLL
;
A
#
# COMPACT_ATOMS: atom_id res chain seq x y z
N MET A 1 17.67 11.95 -0.34
CA MET A 1 17.31 10.62 -0.86
C MET A 1 15.96 10.73 -1.52
N LEU A 2 15.79 10.18 -2.72
CA LEU A 2 14.51 10.00 -3.37
C LEU A 2 14.11 8.54 -3.21
N TYR A 3 12.83 8.26 -3.01
CA TYR A 3 12.29 6.91 -3.02
C TYR A 3 11.45 6.72 -4.27
N ILE A 4 11.57 5.54 -4.88
CA ILE A 4 10.87 5.18 -6.11
C ILE A 4 10.26 3.81 -5.88
N VAL A 5 8.99 3.67 -6.22
CA VAL A 5 8.32 2.37 -6.27
C VAL A 5 8.23 1.93 -7.72
N ASP A 6 8.48 0.66 -7.95
CA ASP A 6 8.40 0.00 -9.25
C ASP A 6 7.39 -1.13 -9.10
N THR A 7 6.15 -0.88 -9.56
CA THR A 7 4.98 -1.67 -9.15
C THR A 7 5.01 -3.12 -9.61
N SER A 8 5.78 -3.45 -10.65
CA SER A 8 5.81 -4.82 -11.17
C SER A 8 7.20 -5.34 -11.50
N SER A 9 8.26 -4.71 -11.01
CA SER A 9 9.61 -5.27 -11.15
C SER A 9 9.82 -6.59 -10.41
N GLY A 10 10.89 -7.28 -10.78
CA GLY A 10 11.26 -8.57 -10.21
C GLY A 10 10.88 -9.73 -11.12
N ARG A 11 10.65 -10.89 -10.51
CA ARG A 11 10.28 -12.11 -11.22
C ARG A 11 8.87 -12.50 -10.82
N ASP A 12 8.04 -12.86 -11.79
CA ASP A 12 6.72 -13.39 -11.49
C ASP A 12 6.84 -14.74 -10.77
N THR A 13 6.20 -14.82 -9.61
CA THR A 13 6.22 -16.00 -8.73
C THR A 13 4.88 -16.72 -8.65
N ASP A 14 3.84 -16.21 -9.31
CA ASP A 14 2.52 -16.84 -9.32
C ASP A 14 2.51 -18.04 -10.29
N PRO A 15 2.38 -19.29 -9.80
CA PRO A 15 2.35 -20.48 -10.65
C PRO A 15 1.11 -20.56 -11.55
N GLU A 16 0.07 -19.76 -11.30
CA GLU A 16 -1.13 -19.69 -12.13
C GLU A 16 -1.03 -18.64 -13.25
N SER A 17 0.00 -17.78 -13.22
CA SER A 17 0.23 -16.73 -14.22
C SER A 17 0.82 -17.27 -15.54
N ASP A 18 0.36 -16.72 -16.67
CA ASP A 18 0.95 -16.94 -17.99
C ASP A 18 2.39 -16.39 -18.11
N ASP A 19 2.80 -15.54 -17.17
CA ASP A 19 4.11 -14.94 -17.04
C ASP A 19 5.00 -15.64 -15.99
N PHE A 20 4.55 -16.75 -15.40
CA PHE A 20 5.28 -17.44 -14.34
C PHE A 20 6.76 -17.63 -14.65
N GLY A 21 7.61 -17.11 -13.76
CA GLY A 21 9.06 -17.20 -13.85
C GLY A 21 9.70 -16.25 -14.87
N LYS A 22 8.96 -15.35 -15.53
CA LYS A 22 9.51 -14.26 -16.34
C LYS A 22 10.01 -13.12 -15.46
N GLU A 23 11.03 -12.42 -15.93
CA GLU A 23 11.49 -11.16 -15.32
C GLU A 23 10.68 -9.99 -15.86
N GLY A 24 10.34 -9.03 -15.00
CA GLY A 24 9.61 -7.81 -15.35
C GLY A 24 8.15 -7.72 -14.91
N PRO A 25 7.39 -8.82 -14.70
CA PRO A 25 6.03 -8.78 -14.15
C PRO A 25 5.94 -9.39 -12.73
N GLY A 26 6.90 -9.08 -11.86
CA GLY A 26 6.87 -9.50 -10.45
C GLY A 26 5.95 -8.66 -9.56
N ASP A 27 6.13 -8.81 -8.25
CA ASP A 27 5.34 -8.11 -7.22
C ASP A 27 5.96 -6.75 -6.80
N GLY A 28 6.95 -6.29 -7.55
CA GLY A 28 7.47 -4.93 -7.44
C GLY A 28 8.68 -4.76 -6.51
N SER A 29 9.18 -3.54 -6.48
CA SER A 29 10.38 -3.16 -5.73
C SER A 29 10.33 -1.72 -5.24
N VAL A 30 11.16 -1.43 -4.26
CA VAL A 30 11.40 -0.08 -3.75
C VAL A 30 12.87 0.26 -3.92
N TRP A 31 13.12 1.39 -4.54
CA TRP A 31 14.45 1.90 -4.82
C TRP A 31 14.70 3.20 -4.07
N THR A 32 15.97 3.46 -3.78
CA THR A 32 16.44 4.75 -3.30
C THR A 32 17.43 5.34 -4.30
N LEU A 33 17.28 6.61 -4.63
CA LEU A 33 18.22 7.37 -5.44
C LEU A 33 18.88 8.45 -4.59
N ASP A 34 20.20 8.40 -4.49
CA ASP A 34 21.01 9.49 -3.99
C ASP A 34 21.52 10.35 -5.15
N PRO A 35 20.91 11.52 -5.43
CA PRO A 35 21.31 12.38 -6.53
C PRO A 35 22.69 13.03 -6.33
N ALA A 36 23.24 13.04 -5.11
CA ALA A 36 24.57 13.59 -4.87
C ALA A 36 25.68 12.64 -5.35
N THR A 37 25.41 11.34 -5.37
CA THR A 37 26.37 10.29 -5.77
C THR A 37 25.96 9.54 -7.04
N ASP A 38 24.81 9.90 -7.62
CA ASP A 38 24.17 9.21 -8.75
C ASP A 38 24.01 7.70 -8.50
N ARG A 39 23.66 7.35 -7.25
CA ARG A 39 23.54 5.96 -6.83
C ARG A 39 22.08 5.56 -6.66
N LEU A 40 21.64 4.64 -7.51
CA LEU A 40 20.39 3.90 -7.33
C LEU A 40 20.66 2.62 -6.52
N THR A 41 19.89 2.39 -5.46
CA THR A 41 19.99 1.21 -4.60
C THR A 41 18.62 0.56 -4.46
N CYS A 42 18.52 -0.74 -4.77
CA CYS A 42 17.34 -1.53 -4.43
C CYS A 42 17.27 -1.66 -2.90
N LEU A 43 16.26 -1.05 -2.29
CA LEU A 43 16.02 -1.15 -0.85
C LEU A 43 15.24 -2.42 -0.52
N PHE A 44 14.30 -2.78 -1.40
CA PHE A 44 13.42 -3.93 -1.26
C PHE A 44 13.05 -4.45 -2.64
N GLN A 45 13.10 -5.76 -2.82
CA GLN A 45 12.53 -6.47 -3.97
C GLN A 45 11.58 -7.51 -3.40
N SER A 46 10.34 -7.50 -3.85
CA SER A 46 9.40 -8.53 -3.43
C SER A 46 9.80 -9.89 -4.01
N GLU A 47 9.74 -10.92 -3.18
CA GLU A 47 9.92 -12.33 -3.55
C GLU A 47 8.58 -13.09 -3.62
N ASN A 48 7.50 -12.47 -3.12
CA ASN A 48 6.14 -13.00 -3.13
C ASN A 48 5.18 -11.92 -2.61
N PRO A 49 3.87 -12.02 -2.87
CA PRO A 49 2.89 -11.02 -2.45
C PRO A 49 2.88 -10.76 -0.93
N GLN A 50 3.32 -11.70 -0.09
CA GLN A 50 3.22 -11.57 1.36
C GLN A 50 4.29 -10.62 1.90
N ALA A 51 5.47 -10.59 1.25
CA ALA A 51 6.53 -9.63 1.53
C ALA A 51 6.19 -8.21 1.04
N GLY A 52 5.45 -8.10 -0.06
CA GLY A 52 4.95 -6.85 -0.60
C GLY A 52 4.31 -7.11 -1.96
N ASN A 53 3.17 -6.49 -2.23
CA ASN A 53 2.37 -6.79 -3.41
C ASN A 53 2.10 -5.51 -4.21
N LYS A 54 2.89 -5.30 -5.26
CA LYS A 54 2.74 -4.24 -6.25
C LYS A 54 2.58 -2.85 -5.63
N PHE A 55 3.63 -2.39 -4.93
CA PHE A 55 3.62 -1.03 -4.39
C PHE A 55 3.53 0.02 -5.52
N ASP A 56 2.48 0.83 -5.53
CA ASP A 56 2.27 1.87 -6.55
C ASP A 56 2.50 3.29 -5.99
N ASN A 57 2.06 3.55 -4.75
CA ASN A 57 2.22 4.85 -4.11
C ASN A 57 3.16 4.82 -2.90
N ILE A 58 3.82 5.94 -2.63
CA ILE A 58 4.80 6.10 -1.56
C ILE A 58 4.71 7.47 -0.90
N ILE A 59 4.86 7.51 0.42
CA ILE A 59 5.06 8.74 1.17
C ILE A 59 6.18 8.61 2.21
N VAL A 60 6.91 9.71 2.40
CA VAL A 60 7.81 9.90 3.53
C VAL A 60 7.08 10.63 4.64
N SER A 61 7.07 10.05 5.84
CA SER A 61 6.49 10.68 7.02
C SER A 61 7.29 11.91 7.46
N PRO A 62 6.69 12.83 8.23
CA PRO A 62 7.41 13.93 8.88
C PRO A 62 8.55 13.49 9.82
N ARG A 63 8.60 12.19 10.15
CA ARG A 63 9.60 11.57 11.03
C ARG A 63 10.65 10.75 10.25
N GLY A 64 10.58 10.75 8.92
CA GLY A 64 11.54 10.08 8.03
C GLY A 64 11.26 8.61 7.76
N GLY A 65 10.15 8.04 8.27
CA GLY A 65 9.67 6.72 7.86
C GLY A 65 9.05 6.75 6.47
N VAL A 66 8.92 5.57 5.86
CA VAL A 66 8.29 5.41 4.55
C VAL A 66 7.03 4.58 4.71
N LEU A 67 5.95 5.02 4.06
CA LEU A 67 4.72 4.24 3.88
C LEU A 67 4.55 3.96 2.39
N LEU A 68 4.24 2.70 2.10
CA LEU A 68 4.01 2.14 0.79
C LEU A 68 2.54 1.73 0.70
N CYS A 69 1.96 1.93 -0.46
CA CYS A 69 0.58 1.57 -0.75
C CYS A 69 0.56 0.46 -1.80
N GLU A 70 -0.09 -0.65 -1.47
CA GLU A 70 -0.25 -1.77 -2.41
C GLU A 70 -1.37 -1.54 -3.42
N ASP A 71 -1.15 -2.08 -4.62
CA ASP A 71 -2.08 -2.22 -5.74
C ASP A 71 -2.13 -3.68 -6.23
N GLY A 72 -2.09 -4.61 -5.28
CA GLY A 72 -1.86 -6.01 -5.54
C GLY A 72 -3.10 -6.87 -5.72
N GLY A 73 -4.30 -6.31 -5.52
CA GLY A 73 -5.55 -7.07 -5.43
C GLY A 73 -5.73 -7.75 -4.07
N GLY A 74 -5.00 -7.30 -3.05
CA GLY A 74 -5.06 -7.79 -1.69
C GLY A 74 -4.26 -9.07 -1.41
N VAL A 75 -3.98 -9.29 -0.12
CA VAL A 75 -3.20 -10.42 0.37
C VAL A 75 -3.91 -11.09 1.53
N GLU A 76 -3.97 -12.43 1.51
CA GLU A 76 -4.39 -13.23 2.67
C GLU A 76 -3.22 -13.41 3.65
N ASP A 77 -3.40 -12.98 4.90
CA ASP A 77 -2.46 -13.22 5.99
C ASP A 77 -3.20 -13.49 7.30
N THR A 78 -2.51 -13.43 8.44
CA THR A 78 -3.12 -13.71 9.76
C THR A 78 -4.24 -12.74 10.15
N PHE A 79 -4.41 -11.62 9.44
CA PHE A 79 -5.48 -10.64 9.62
C PHE A 79 -6.61 -10.78 8.59
N GLY A 80 -6.58 -11.82 7.76
CA GLY A 80 -7.53 -12.07 6.67
C GLY A 80 -7.15 -11.36 5.36
N THR A 81 -8.03 -11.42 4.37
CA THR A 81 -7.80 -10.86 3.03
C THR A 81 -7.94 -9.33 3.02
N GLY A 82 -7.03 -8.66 2.33
CA GLY A 82 -7.19 -7.26 1.94
C GLY A 82 -5.89 -6.59 1.49
N GLU A 83 -6.03 -5.45 0.82
CA GLU A 83 -4.97 -4.55 0.36
C GLU A 83 -4.32 -3.84 1.54
N ARG A 84 -3.00 -3.64 1.50
CA ARG A 84 -2.23 -3.19 2.66
C ARG A 84 -1.54 -1.86 2.43
N LEU A 85 -1.35 -1.16 3.55
CA LEU A 85 -0.36 -0.13 3.72
C LEU A 85 0.81 -0.76 4.46
N MET A 86 2.01 -0.66 3.90
CA MET A 86 3.21 -1.30 4.44
C MET A 86 4.33 -0.30 4.62
N GLY A 87 5.30 -0.58 5.49
CA GLY A 87 6.52 0.21 5.59
C GLY A 87 7.75 -0.66 5.39
N PRO A 88 8.80 -0.17 4.69
CA PRO A 88 10.08 -0.86 4.63
C PRO A 88 10.91 -0.56 5.89
N THR A 89 11.75 -1.51 6.29
CA THR A 89 12.78 -1.35 7.32
C THR A 89 14.13 -1.05 6.67
N PRO A 90 15.09 -0.44 7.39
CA PRO A 90 16.45 -0.26 6.88
C PRO A 90 17.19 -1.57 6.56
N ALA A 91 16.71 -2.70 7.08
CA ALA A 91 17.27 -4.02 6.81
C ALA A 91 16.75 -4.63 5.49
N GLY A 92 15.84 -3.96 4.79
CA GLY A 92 15.22 -4.47 3.56
C GLY A 92 14.03 -5.41 3.81
N GLU A 93 13.47 -5.41 5.02
CA GLU A 93 12.22 -6.12 5.34
C GLU A 93 11.02 -5.17 5.20
N THR A 94 9.81 -5.70 5.24
CA THR A 94 8.58 -4.89 5.36
C THR A 94 7.82 -5.20 6.63
N TYR A 95 6.99 -4.26 7.06
CA TYR A 95 6.01 -4.46 8.13
C TYR A 95 4.63 -3.97 7.67
N LEU A 96 3.60 -4.65 8.14
CA LEU A 96 2.21 -4.24 7.96
C LEU A 96 1.91 -3.03 8.84
N PHE A 97 1.46 -1.93 8.25
CA PHE A 97 0.94 -0.77 8.98
C PHE A 97 -0.58 -0.86 9.15
N ALA A 98 -1.30 -1.08 8.05
CA ALA A 98 -2.76 -1.20 8.05
C ALA A 98 -3.22 -2.09 6.89
N LYS A 99 -4.43 -2.65 7.02
CA LYS A 99 -5.09 -3.45 5.98
C LYS A 99 -6.51 -2.97 5.79
N SER A 100 -6.97 -2.90 4.53
CA SER A 100 -8.35 -2.60 4.22
C SER A 100 -9.28 -3.69 4.75
N ASN A 101 -10.36 -3.29 5.40
CA ASN A 101 -11.46 -4.18 5.78
C ASN A 101 -12.81 -3.61 5.31
N VAL A 102 -12.81 -2.89 4.18
CA VAL A 102 -14.02 -2.26 3.67
C VAL A 102 -14.92 -3.31 3.03
N GLN A 103 -16.01 -3.61 3.74
CA GLN A 103 -17.11 -4.43 3.25
C GLN A 103 -18.39 -3.67 3.59
N LEU A 104 -19.19 -3.36 2.58
CA LEU A 104 -20.39 -2.53 2.75
C LEU A 104 -21.61 -3.32 2.38
N SER A 105 -22.57 -3.42 3.29
CA SER A 105 -23.91 -3.89 2.98
C SER A 105 -24.77 -2.76 2.45
N ALA A 106 -25.89 -3.11 1.79
CA ALA A 106 -26.89 -2.12 1.40
C ALA A 106 -27.44 -1.33 2.62
N THR A 107 -27.39 -1.91 3.82
CA THR A 107 -27.78 -1.23 5.05
C THR A 107 -26.77 -0.16 5.46
N ASP A 108 -25.47 -0.46 5.43
CA ASP A 108 -24.41 0.50 5.76
C ASP A 108 -24.47 1.72 4.84
N ILE A 109 -24.67 1.48 3.54
CA ILE A 109 -24.79 2.51 2.51
C ILE A 109 -25.98 3.44 2.79
N ARG A 110 -27.16 2.87 3.10
CA ARG A 110 -28.35 3.66 3.46
C ARG A 110 -28.14 4.45 4.76
N GLN A 111 -27.51 3.85 5.77
CA GLN A 111 -27.23 4.51 7.05
C GLN A 111 -26.24 5.67 6.89
N ALA A 112 -25.26 5.54 5.99
CA ALA A 112 -24.35 6.62 5.62
C ALA A 112 -25.00 7.70 4.74
N GLY A 113 -26.29 7.58 4.40
CA GLY A 113 -27.01 8.51 3.55
C GLY A 113 -26.52 8.53 2.08
N LYS A 114 -25.89 7.43 1.63
CA LYS A 114 -25.36 7.32 0.27
C LYS A 114 -26.39 6.67 -0.65
N SER A 115 -26.37 7.06 -1.93
CA SER A 115 -27.24 6.48 -2.95
C SER A 115 -26.66 5.15 -3.46
N ALA A 116 -27.51 4.13 -3.51
CA ALA A 116 -27.20 2.83 -4.12
C ALA A 116 -26.98 2.92 -5.64
N GLU A 117 -27.26 4.08 -6.26
CA GLU A 117 -26.91 4.36 -7.66
C GLU A 117 -25.39 4.44 -7.84
N PHE A 118 -24.69 5.10 -6.90
CA PHE A 118 -23.26 5.41 -7.01
C PHE A 118 -22.36 4.53 -6.13
N VAL A 119 -22.89 4.04 -5.00
CA VAL A 119 -22.16 3.16 -4.08
C VAL A 119 -22.89 1.83 -4.04
N LYS A 120 -22.25 0.77 -4.53
CA LYS A 120 -22.79 -0.60 -4.45
C LYS A 120 -22.38 -1.24 -3.14
N ASP A 121 -23.20 -2.17 -2.67
CA ASP A 121 -22.81 -3.10 -1.63
C ASP A 121 -21.86 -4.14 -2.20
N GLY A 122 -20.94 -4.63 -1.38
CA GLY A 122 -19.89 -5.52 -1.82
C GLY A 122 -18.70 -5.59 -0.88
N ASP A 123 -17.77 -6.46 -1.27
CA ASP A 123 -16.45 -6.57 -0.70
C ASP A 123 -15.50 -5.67 -1.50
N TYR A 124 -14.80 -4.77 -0.82
CA TYR A 124 -13.86 -3.81 -1.39
C TYR A 124 -12.49 -3.94 -0.72
N ARG A 125 -12.21 -5.08 -0.10
CA ARG A 125 -10.96 -5.31 0.61
C ARG A 125 -9.74 -5.38 -0.32
N ASP A 126 -9.95 -5.75 -1.57
CA ASP A 126 -8.95 -5.86 -2.65
C ASP A 126 -8.74 -4.55 -3.43
N THR A 127 -9.35 -3.44 -2.98
CA THR A 127 -9.21 -2.15 -3.65
C THR A 127 -7.88 -1.49 -3.32
N GLU A 128 -7.21 -0.98 -4.36
CA GLU A 128 -5.97 -0.22 -4.32
C GLU A 128 -5.98 0.93 -3.29
N TRP A 129 -4.87 1.04 -2.57
CA TRP A 129 -4.51 2.26 -1.84
C TRP A 129 -3.82 3.27 -2.77
N VAL A 130 -4.54 4.30 -3.19
CA VAL A 130 -4.04 5.30 -4.18
C VAL A 130 -3.22 6.44 -3.55
N GLY A 131 -2.68 6.20 -2.36
CA GLY A 131 -1.73 7.09 -1.73
C GLY A 131 -2.20 7.76 -0.45
N ALA A 132 -1.22 8.44 0.16
CA ALA A 132 -1.31 8.95 1.51
C ALA A 132 -0.63 10.31 1.64
N THR A 133 -1.08 11.11 2.62
CA THR A 133 -0.43 12.37 2.98
C THR A 133 -0.54 12.68 4.46
N PHE A 134 0.50 13.25 5.04
CA PHE A 134 0.42 13.84 6.38
C PHE A 134 -0.05 15.29 6.28
N ASP A 135 -0.88 15.71 7.24
CA ASP A 135 -1.15 17.13 7.42
C ASP A 135 0.14 17.89 7.79
N PRO A 136 0.21 19.22 7.61
CA PRO A 136 1.41 19.99 7.91
C PRO A 136 1.91 19.87 9.36
N SER A 137 1.03 19.54 10.32
CA SER A 137 1.44 19.30 11.71
C SER A 137 1.95 17.89 11.98
N GLY A 138 1.81 16.97 11.03
CA GLY A 138 2.20 15.57 11.15
C GLY A 138 1.38 14.78 12.17
N ARG A 139 0.18 15.27 12.53
CA ARG A 139 -0.73 14.63 13.49
C ARG A 139 -1.78 13.76 12.82
N TRP A 140 -2.13 14.06 11.58
CA TRP A 140 -3.09 13.31 10.80
C TRP A 140 -2.41 12.72 9.58
N LEU A 141 -2.60 11.42 9.40
CA LEU A 141 -2.34 10.72 8.16
C LEU A 141 -3.68 10.56 7.43
N PHE A 142 -3.74 11.05 6.20
CA PHE A 142 -4.83 10.79 5.28
C PHE A 142 -4.40 9.70 4.30
N VAL A 143 -5.20 8.65 4.15
CA VAL A 143 -4.96 7.56 3.19
C VAL A 143 -6.23 7.33 2.37
N ASN A 144 -6.08 6.95 1.10
CA ASN A 144 -7.19 6.92 0.14
C ASN A 144 -7.33 5.54 -0.50
N LEU A 145 -8.56 5.01 -0.55
CA LEU A 145 -8.92 3.85 -1.38
C LEU A 145 -9.51 4.34 -2.70
N GLN A 146 -9.07 3.74 -3.81
CA GLN A 146 -9.48 4.14 -5.17
C GLN A 146 -10.99 3.96 -5.37
N THR A 147 -11.45 2.71 -5.27
CA THR A 147 -12.85 2.34 -5.46
C THR A 147 -13.66 2.84 -4.27
N LEU A 148 -14.81 3.44 -4.58
CA LEU A 148 -15.66 4.22 -3.67
C LEU A 148 -15.07 5.56 -3.21
N GLY A 149 -13.80 5.87 -3.48
CA GLY A 149 -13.16 7.14 -3.16
C GLY A 149 -13.18 7.47 -1.66
N ILE A 150 -12.82 6.49 -0.83
CA ILE A 150 -12.84 6.64 0.63
C ILE A 150 -11.51 7.21 1.11
N THR A 151 -11.57 8.34 1.83
CA THR A 151 -10.43 8.88 2.57
C THR A 151 -10.58 8.55 4.05
N PHE A 152 -9.56 7.93 4.65
CA PHE A 152 -9.46 7.76 6.09
C PHE A 152 -8.58 8.84 6.68
N ALA A 153 -8.97 9.33 7.87
CA ALA A 153 -8.16 10.23 8.68
C ALA A 153 -7.69 9.45 9.92
N ILE A 154 -6.40 9.19 10.01
CA ILE A 154 -5.79 8.40 11.07
C ILE A 154 -4.99 9.34 11.96
N THR A 155 -5.15 9.22 13.27
CA THR A 155 -4.21 9.73 14.28
C THR A 155 -3.52 8.57 14.95
N GLY A 156 -2.27 8.74 15.33
CA GLY A 156 -1.52 7.76 16.10
C GLY A 156 -0.88 8.40 17.33
N PRO A 157 -0.30 7.57 18.22
CA PRO A 157 0.82 7.99 19.05
C PRO A 157 2.11 7.99 18.22
N TRP A 158 2.16 8.84 17.19
CA TRP A 158 3.18 8.80 16.13
C TRP A 158 4.62 8.89 16.63
N GLU A 159 4.82 9.53 17.78
CA GLU A 159 6.11 9.61 18.48
C GLU A 159 6.71 8.25 18.88
N ARG A 160 5.94 7.17 18.80
CA ARG A 160 6.38 5.80 19.13
C ARG A 160 6.93 5.03 17.92
N GLY A 161 6.98 5.64 16.73
CA GLY A 161 7.41 4.99 15.51
C GLY A 161 8.00 5.94 14.47
N LEU A 162 8.35 5.37 13.32
CA LEU A 162 8.88 6.13 12.18
C LEU A 162 7.76 6.70 11.29
N LEU A 163 6.53 6.21 11.42
CA LEU A 163 5.38 6.69 10.66
C LEU A 163 4.73 7.90 11.26
#